data_AF-A0A1F7G1G4-F1
#
_entry.id   AF-A0A1F7G1G4-F1
#
_cell.length_a   1.000
_cell.length_b   1.000
_cell.length_c   1.000
_cell.angle_alpha   90.00
_cell.angle_beta   90.00
_cell.angle_gamma   90.00
#
_symmetry.space_group_name_H-M   'P 1'
#
loop_
_entity.id
_entity.type
_entity.pdbx_description
1 polymer ?
#
loop_
_entity_poly.entity_id
_entity_poly.type
_entity_poly.pdbx_seq_one_letter_code
_entity_poly.pdbx_strand_id
1 'polypeptide(L)'
;MKKYTYTLIVLFMLMFVARGEAKNVLQDIFKVYQKYQEINMTLWLVGDVGAEKRFGKELQMWMGLMHKEEKDPKIRSYVSGIFERLKPQFNNRGMSFDVRVIHDSTANAFVIPGGHVYVHTGLIDMVGSDDELAAVISHELAHAERRHSLKNFRASTAAVAVLNAAVKNKKDRATWGNLIGYLTLMQFSRQQEDEADDLGQFKMAAAGFNPAAQVSLWEKFLKKHGDTKGLAQYLSTHPPSSQRIENARNNLKKMNVVEQTVFNNTRLILSADQVNLLTNPSFESDPAATGHLPGWEIASGKAGLNEQQAVTGRRSLELLAEQRMASVRVLSDFIAVSESSDLTITGWACSENGQQNAAVGVEIYDANKRLRNRLWAVRESSPLPAAWTRIEARLVNSTEHRLFAAGNVYMRLVLQTGPISQGRVWFDDFRMRQTQAVEPVNMLVGGDFERRTSGNLPEAIQPVAGQISVDPTKANTGYSSLLLQGAASGESGFAFAPLPVAGLKAGQSLTCSFYYQGDRPQKGLVVAEMLDEKGAVLARRLAQIEFEAVAGNWLANSFAFKFEPQGDEAAAAKSLRVRVVAAMPAGASIWFDTFIMR
;
A
#
# COMPACT_ATOMS: atom_id res chain seq x y z
N MET A 1 21.03 17.22 -20.93
CA MET A 1 22.34 16.57 -20.66
C MET A 1 22.95 15.91 -21.91
N LYS A 2 22.21 15.12 -22.70
CA LYS A 2 22.76 14.47 -23.92
C LYS A 2 23.44 15.43 -24.92
N LYS A 3 23.01 16.69 -25.07
CA LYS A 3 23.64 17.66 -25.99
C LYS A 3 25.03 18.16 -25.57
N TYR A 4 25.38 18.14 -24.28
CA TYR A 4 26.66 18.69 -23.79
C TYR A 4 27.76 17.64 -23.63
N THR A 5 27.38 16.36 -23.51
CA THR A 5 28.31 15.24 -23.37
C THR A 5 29.10 14.99 -24.67
N TYR A 6 28.44 15.12 -25.83
CA TYR A 6 29.10 15.03 -27.14
C TYR A 6 30.11 16.17 -27.36
N THR A 7 29.76 17.39 -26.97
CA THR A 7 30.68 18.54 -27.06
C THR A 7 31.92 18.34 -26.19
N LEU A 8 31.76 17.79 -24.97
CA LEU A 8 32.89 17.52 -24.07
C LEU A 8 33.80 16.40 -24.58
N ILE A 9 33.22 15.34 -25.17
CA ILE A 9 33.98 14.23 -25.79
C ILE A 9 34.76 14.72 -27.00
N VAL A 10 34.15 15.57 -27.84
CA VAL A 10 34.82 16.20 -28.99
C VAL A 10 35.94 17.14 -28.53
N LEU A 11 35.71 17.98 -27.52
CA LEU A 11 36.74 18.84 -26.91
C LEU A 11 37.91 18.02 -26.31
N PHE A 12 37.60 16.87 -25.70
CA PHE A 12 38.61 15.97 -25.13
C PHE A 12 39.43 15.27 -26.20
N MET A 13 38.82 14.79 -27.29
CA MET A 13 39.56 14.25 -28.44
C MET A 13 40.43 15.30 -29.12
N LEU A 14 39.95 16.55 -29.23
CA LEU A 14 40.71 17.66 -29.80
C LEU A 14 41.95 18.03 -28.97
N MET A 15 41.97 17.78 -27.66
CA MET A 15 43.17 17.99 -26.82
C MET A 15 44.35 17.09 -27.20
N PHE A 16 44.09 15.90 -27.77
CA PHE A 16 45.15 14.99 -28.21
C PHE A 16 45.74 15.37 -29.58
N VAL A 17 45.02 16.17 -30.36
CA VAL A 17 45.40 16.56 -31.75
C VAL A 17 45.89 18.01 -31.84
N ALA A 18 45.57 18.86 -30.85
CA ALA A 18 45.91 20.28 -30.82
C ALA A 18 47.41 20.57 -30.54
N ARG A 19 48.02 21.52 -31.29
CA ARG A 19 49.36 22.08 -31.00
C ARG A 19 49.26 23.27 -30.03
N GLY A 20 50.25 23.37 -29.13
CA GLY A 20 50.57 24.53 -28.28
C GLY A 20 49.39 25.37 -27.77
N GLU A 21 49.13 26.49 -28.43
CA GLU A 21 48.12 27.48 -28.05
C GLU A 21 46.69 26.90 -27.99
N ALA A 22 46.34 25.97 -28.87
CA ALA A 22 45.03 25.32 -28.85
C ALA A 22 44.85 24.38 -27.64
N LYS A 23 45.93 23.79 -27.10
CA LYS A 23 45.87 23.05 -25.83
C LYS A 23 45.60 23.99 -24.65
N ASN A 24 46.16 25.19 -24.65
CA ASN A 24 45.94 26.17 -23.58
C ASN A 24 44.48 26.65 -23.55
N VAL A 25 43.90 26.97 -24.71
CA VAL A 25 42.47 27.33 -24.83
C VAL A 25 41.55 26.20 -24.37
N LEU A 26 41.85 24.95 -24.77
CA LEU A 26 41.08 23.78 -24.34
C LEU A 26 41.18 23.53 -22.83
N GLN A 27 42.37 23.72 -22.24
CA GLN A 27 42.57 23.65 -20.80
C GLN A 27 41.77 24.74 -20.08
N ASP A 28 41.73 25.96 -20.59
CA ASP A 28 40.98 27.05 -19.98
C ASP A 28 39.46 26.85 -20.09
N ILE A 29 38.96 26.35 -21.22
CA ILE A 29 37.55 25.92 -21.35
C ILE A 29 37.22 24.83 -20.33
N PHE A 30 38.13 23.87 -20.13
CA PHE A 30 37.94 22.82 -19.14
C PHE A 30 37.93 23.37 -17.71
N LYS A 31 38.81 24.32 -17.37
CA LYS A 31 38.80 25.03 -16.07
C LYS A 31 37.50 25.79 -15.85
N VAL A 32 37.01 26.51 -16.87
CA VAL A 32 35.71 27.23 -16.80
C VAL A 32 34.57 26.25 -16.57
N TYR A 33 34.54 25.11 -17.28
CA TYR A 33 33.53 24.08 -17.07
C TYR A 33 33.61 23.43 -15.69
N GLN A 34 34.82 23.11 -15.21
CA GLN A 34 35.04 22.61 -13.86
C GLN A 34 34.52 23.60 -12.83
N LYS A 35 34.84 24.88 -12.99
CA LYS A 35 34.39 25.96 -12.11
C LYS A 35 32.88 26.14 -12.13
N TYR A 36 32.27 26.09 -13.31
CA TYR A 36 30.81 26.10 -13.48
C TYR A 36 30.15 24.94 -12.73
N GLN A 37 30.70 23.74 -12.84
CA GLN A 37 30.21 22.57 -12.11
C GLN A 37 30.43 22.68 -10.58
N GLU A 38 31.54 23.28 -10.14
CA GLU A 38 31.76 23.58 -8.71
C GLU A 38 30.67 24.52 -8.18
N ILE A 39 30.49 25.67 -8.85
CA ILE A 39 29.48 26.67 -8.52
C ILE A 39 28.10 26.02 -8.49
N ASN A 40 27.76 25.26 -9.53
CA ASN A 40 26.47 24.59 -9.65
C ASN A 40 26.16 23.59 -8.54
N MET A 41 27.16 22.92 -7.94
CA MET A 41 26.94 22.06 -6.78
C MET A 41 26.79 22.89 -5.51
N THR A 42 27.59 23.94 -5.34
CA THR A 42 27.48 24.85 -4.19
C THR A 42 26.20 25.69 -4.19
N LEU A 43 25.54 25.89 -5.34
CA LEU A 43 24.25 26.58 -5.44
C LEU A 43 23.13 25.89 -4.63
N TRP A 44 23.28 24.62 -4.27
CA TRP A 44 22.37 23.99 -3.33
C TRP A 44 22.36 24.73 -1.98
N LEU A 45 23.50 25.31 -1.55
CA LEU A 45 23.60 26.13 -0.34
C LEU A 45 22.79 27.42 -0.43
N VAL A 46 22.34 27.87 -1.61
CA VAL A 46 21.39 29.00 -1.74
C VAL A 46 19.94 28.53 -1.86
N GLY A 47 19.70 27.22 -1.81
CA GLY A 47 18.37 26.62 -1.76
C GLY A 47 17.86 26.24 -3.15
N ASP A 48 18.69 26.33 -4.17
CA ASP A 48 18.35 25.94 -5.53
C ASP A 48 18.07 24.42 -5.61
N VAL A 49 16.85 24.08 -6.00
CA VAL A 49 16.37 22.68 -6.06
C VAL A 49 17.01 21.92 -7.22
N GLY A 50 17.33 22.61 -8.32
CA GLY A 50 18.03 22.00 -9.45
C GLY A 50 19.47 21.63 -9.11
N ALA A 51 20.15 22.46 -8.33
CA ALA A 51 21.48 22.24 -7.78
C ALA A 51 21.46 21.11 -6.77
N GLU A 52 20.48 21.07 -5.86
CA GLU A 52 20.29 19.96 -4.92
C GLU A 52 20.14 18.63 -5.64
N LYS A 53 19.29 18.59 -6.68
CA LYS A 53 19.09 17.40 -7.50
C LYS A 53 20.37 16.92 -8.19
N ARG A 54 21.22 17.84 -8.65
CA ARG A 54 22.52 17.49 -9.26
C ARG A 54 23.51 17.02 -8.21
N PHE A 55 23.60 17.72 -7.09
CA PHE A 55 24.47 17.37 -5.98
C PHE A 55 24.13 16.00 -5.39
N GLY A 56 22.83 15.71 -5.22
CA GLY A 56 22.34 14.40 -4.79
C GLY A 56 22.77 13.26 -5.71
N LYS A 57 22.77 13.47 -7.03
CA LYS A 57 23.26 12.47 -8.00
C LYS A 57 24.76 12.21 -7.88
N GLU A 58 25.57 13.25 -7.66
CA GLU A 58 27.00 13.09 -7.42
C GLU A 58 27.25 12.31 -6.12
N LEU A 59 26.55 12.65 -5.04
CA LEU A 59 26.61 11.89 -3.79
C LEU A 59 26.18 10.43 -3.99
N GLN A 60 25.10 10.19 -4.73
CA GLN A 60 24.61 8.84 -5.03
C GLN A 60 25.64 8.00 -5.81
N MET A 61 26.38 8.61 -6.74
CA MET A 61 27.49 7.95 -7.43
C MET A 61 28.59 7.53 -6.43
N TRP A 62 29.00 8.44 -5.55
CA TRP A 62 30.02 8.14 -4.54
C TRP A 62 29.56 7.13 -3.49
N MET A 63 28.28 7.17 -3.10
CA MET A 63 27.66 6.16 -2.25
C MET A 63 27.80 4.76 -2.85
N GLY A 64 27.51 4.59 -4.15
CA GLY A 64 27.66 3.31 -4.84
C GLY A 64 29.10 2.81 -4.98
N LEU A 65 30.10 3.71 -4.88
CA LEU A 65 31.52 3.35 -4.89
C LEU A 65 32.06 2.99 -3.50
N MET A 66 31.42 3.49 -2.44
CA MET A 66 31.90 3.35 -1.06
C MET A 66 31.12 2.33 -0.25
N HIS A 67 29.86 2.09 -0.59
CA HIS A 67 28.99 1.15 0.10
C HIS A 67 28.60 -0.01 -0.82
N LYS A 68 28.44 -1.19 -0.22
CA LYS A 68 27.97 -2.37 -0.93
C LYS A 68 26.44 -2.36 -0.94
N GLU A 69 25.85 -2.20 -2.11
CA GLU A 69 24.40 -2.36 -2.26
C GLU A 69 23.97 -3.81 -1.99
N GLU A 70 22.77 -3.98 -1.41
CA GLU A 70 22.15 -5.28 -1.23
C GLU A 70 21.86 -5.92 -2.59
N LYS A 71 22.23 -7.19 -2.74
CA LYS A 71 22.09 -7.93 -4.00
C LYS A 71 20.76 -8.66 -4.09
N ASP A 72 20.20 -9.08 -2.96
CA ASP A 72 18.94 -9.82 -2.93
C ASP A 72 17.81 -8.94 -3.52
N PRO A 73 17.21 -9.35 -4.66
CA PRO A 73 16.09 -8.61 -5.24
C PRO A 73 14.86 -8.60 -4.32
N LYS A 74 14.65 -9.62 -3.48
CA LYS A 74 13.49 -9.67 -2.57
C LYS A 74 13.57 -8.59 -1.50
N ILE A 75 14.73 -8.42 -0.87
CA ILE A 75 14.95 -7.37 0.15
C ILE A 75 14.80 -5.98 -0.47
N ARG A 76 15.37 -5.77 -1.66
CA ARG A 76 15.22 -4.50 -2.38
C ARG A 76 13.78 -4.20 -2.78
N SER A 77 13.05 -5.19 -3.29
CA SER A 77 11.64 -5.05 -3.64
C SER A 77 10.76 -4.82 -2.41
N TYR A 78 11.07 -5.47 -1.29
CA TYR A 78 10.38 -5.25 -0.01
C TYR A 78 10.46 -3.79 0.44
N VAL A 79 11.69 -3.25 0.56
CA VAL A 79 11.91 -1.85 0.96
C VAL A 79 11.34 -0.89 -0.08
N SER A 80 11.53 -1.17 -1.38
CA SER A 80 10.99 -0.36 -2.45
C SER A 80 9.47 -0.32 -2.47
N GLY A 81 8.79 -1.41 -2.10
CA GLY A 81 7.33 -1.47 -2.02
C GLY A 81 6.76 -0.54 -0.95
N ILE A 82 7.39 -0.50 0.23
CA ILE A 82 7.03 0.44 1.30
C ILE A 82 7.31 1.89 0.86
N PHE A 83 8.48 2.13 0.28
CA PHE A 83 8.89 3.45 -0.17
C PHE A 83 7.97 4.05 -1.25
N GLU A 84 7.61 3.27 -2.28
CA GLU A 84 6.76 3.77 -3.37
C GLU A 84 5.32 4.06 -2.92
N ARG A 85 4.87 3.49 -1.80
CA ARG A 85 3.60 3.87 -1.14
C ARG A 85 3.71 5.19 -0.37
N LEU A 86 4.83 5.43 0.30
CA LEU A 86 5.09 6.66 1.06
C LEU A 86 5.35 7.86 0.16
N LYS A 87 6.24 7.70 -0.82
CA LYS A 87 6.78 8.75 -1.69
C LYS A 87 5.74 9.70 -2.30
N PRO A 88 4.57 9.26 -2.81
CA PRO A 88 3.55 10.17 -3.36
C PRO A 88 2.98 11.15 -2.34
N GLN A 89 3.05 10.82 -1.05
CA GLN A 89 2.54 11.69 0.01
C GLN A 89 3.46 12.89 0.28
N PHE A 90 4.73 12.82 -0.14
CA PHE A 90 5.74 13.84 0.15
C PHE A 90 5.95 14.81 -1.01
N ASN A 91 6.20 16.08 -0.69
CA ASN A 91 6.53 17.09 -1.67
C ASN A 91 8.01 17.03 -2.06
N ASN A 92 8.29 16.39 -3.21
CA ASN A 92 9.65 16.26 -3.73
C ASN A 92 10.18 17.51 -4.45
N ARG A 93 9.37 18.55 -4.67
CA ARG A 93 9.75 19.78 -5.41
C ARG A 93 10.40 19.51 -6.79
N GLY A 94 10.04 18.42 -7.46
CA GLY A 94 10.62 18.01 -8.75
C GLY A 94 11.95 17.24 -8.66
N MET A 95 12.40 16.91 -7.43
CA MET A 95 13.47 15.95 -7.19
C MET A 95 12.97 14.52 -7.43
N SER A 96 13.90 13.62 -7.74
CA SER A 96 13.59 12.22 -8.02
C SER A 96 13.91 11.41 -6.77
N PHE A 97 12.94 11.29 -5.86
CA PHE A 97 13.09 10.51 -4.65
C PHE A 97 13.22 9.02 -5.00
N ASP A 98 14.23 8.36 -4.45
CA ASP A 98 14.47 6.92 -4.57
C ASP A 98 14.99 6.32 -3.26
N VAL A 99 14.89 5.00 -3.13
CA VAL A 99 15.41 4.25 -1.99
C VAL A 99 16.42 3.21 -2.44
N ARG A 100 17.47 3.01 -1.65
CA ARG A 100 18.45 1.95 -1.85
C ARG A 100 18.71 1.21 -0.54
N VAL A 101 19.01 -0.07 -0.66
CA VAL A 101 19.36 -0.91 0.49
C VAL A 101 20.87 -1.13 0.49
N ILE A 102 21.51 -0.80 1.61
CA ILE A 102 22.94 -1.03 1.86
C ILE A 102 23.07 -2.33 2.64
N HIS A 103 23.93 -3.22 2.16
CA HIS A 103 24.27 -4.46 2.85
C HIS A 103 25.25 -4.16 3.99
N ASP A 104 24.69 -3.84 5.15
CA ASP A 104 25.40 -3.47 6.37
C ASP A 104 24.56 -3.92 7.58
N SER A 105 25.20 -4.61 8.53
CA SER A 105 24.53 -5.14 9.73
C SER A 105 24.27 -4.07 10.80
N THR A 106 24.76 -2.85 10.62
CA THR A 106 24.43 -1.72 11.48
C THR A 106 22.98 -1.30 11.25
N ALA A 107 22.24 -1.04 12.34
CA ALA A 107 20.90 -0.49 12.23
C ALA A 107 20.97 1.01 11.93
N ASN A 108 20.79 1.34 10.64
CA ASN A 108 20.80 2.70 10.14
C ASN A 108 19.82 2.93 8.98
N ALA A 109 19.33 4.16 8.87
CA ALA A 109 18.71 4.71 7.68
C ALA A 109 19.01 6.21 7.63
N PHE A 110 19.09 6.79 6.44
CA PHE A 110 19.33 8.21 6.28
C PHE A 110 18.87 8.68 4.90
N VAL A 111 18.59 9.98 4.78
CA VAL A 111 18.40 10.64 3.50
C VAL A 111 19.54 11.61 3.16
N ILE A 112 20.04 11.53 1.93
CA ILE A 112 20.99 12.51 1.41
C ILE A 112 20.27 13.55 0.53
N PRO A 113 20.89 14.72 0.27
CA PRO A 113 20.35 15.74 -0.64
C PRO A 113 19.88 15.15 -1.97
N GLY A 114 18.79 15.69 -2.52
CA GLY A 114 18.11 15.12 -3.69
C GLY A 114 17.01 14.12 -3.36
N GLY A 115 16.89 13.72 -2.09
CA GLY A 115 15.87 12.80 -1.60
C GLY A 115 16.17 11.33 -1.89
N HIS A 116 17.45 10.96 -1.85
CA HIS A 116 17.89 9.58 -1.97
C HIS A 116 17.97 8.97 -0.58
N VAL A 117 17.04 8.06 -0.27
CA VAL A 117 16.94 7.38 1.02
C VAL A 117 17.77 6.10 0.99
N TYR A 118 18.50 5.84 2.06
CA TYR A 118 19.27 4.62 2.23
C TYR A 118 18.82 3.89 3.49
N VAL A 119 18.68 2.57 3.39
CA VAL A 119 18.28 1.69 4.50
C VAL A 119 19.33 0.60 4.63
N HIS A 120 19.88 0.40 5.83
CA HIS A 120 20.80 -0.70 6.10
C HIS A 120 20.03 -1.99 6.41
N THR A 121 20.57 -3.14 5.99
CA THR A 121 20.00 -4.45 6.33
C THR A 121 19.84 -4.68 7.83
N GLY A 122 20.75 -4.18 8.66
CA GLY A 122 20.64 -4.29 10.12
C GLY A 122 19.47 -3.52 10.73
N LEU A 123 18.94 -2.50 10.04
CA LEU A 123 17.70 -1.83 10.48
C LEU A 123 16.49 -2.70 10.13
N ILE A 124 16.52 -3.34 8.96
CA ILE A 124 15.46 -4.26 8.51
C ILE A 124 15.34 -5.44 9.49
N ASP A 125 16.47 -5.96 9.97
CA ASP A 125 16.49 -7.03 10.98
C ASP A 125 16.00 -6.59 12.37
N MET A 126 15.99 -5.27 12.65
CA MET A 126 15.61 -4.70 13.94
C MET A 126 14.12 -4.38 14.04
N VAL A 127 13.51 -3.92 12.95
CA VAL A 127 12.08 -3.59 12.92
C VAL A 127 11.23 -4.85 13.01
N GLY A 128 10.09 -4.74 13.69
CA GLY A 128 9.17 -5.85 13.92
C GLY A 128 8.04 -5.96 12.90
N SER A 129 7.84 -4.94 12.05
CA SER A 129 6.75 -4.88 11.08
C SER A 129 7.04 -3.92 9.93
N ASP A 130 6.25 -4.04 8.85
CA ASP A 130 6.25 -3.11 7.72
C ASP A 130 5.93 -1.66 8.15
N ASP A 131 5.04 -1.51 9.15
CA ASP A 131 4.66 -0.20 9.66
C ASP A 131 5.80 0.48 10.44
N GLU A 132 6.62 -0.28 11.17
CA GLU A 132 7.82 0.26 11.83
C GLU A 132 8.87 0.68 10.81
N LEU A 133 9.09 -0.10 9.74
CA LEU A 133 9.98 0.31 8.66
C LEU A 133 9.44 1.54 7.92
N ALA A 134 8.13 1.60 7.70
CA ALA A 134 7.47 2.74 7.10
C ALA A 134 7.62 3.99 7.97
N ALA A 135 7.55 3.88 9.30
CA ALA A 135 7.79 5.00 10.21
C ALA A 135 9.20 5.58 10.02
N VAL A 136 10.24 4.73 9.93
CA VAL A 136 11.61 5.20 9.67
C VAL A 136 11.74 5.86 8.30
N ILE A 137 11.24 5.22 7.24
CA ILE A 137 11.35 5.79 5.88
C ILE A 137 10.56 7.09 5.75
N SER A 138 9.39 7.17 6.39
CA SER A 138 8.54 8.37 6.41
C SER A 138 9.22 9.52 7.16
N HIS A 139 9.90 9.23 8.27
CA HIS A 139 10.74 10.17 9.01
C HIS A 139 11.87 10.72 8.14
N GLU A 140 12.60 9.86 7.44
CA GLU A 140 13.66 10.27 6.51
C GLU A 140 13.13 11.13 5.35
N LEU A 141 11.98 10.75 4.77
CA LEU A 141 11.33 11.55 3.73
C LEU A 141 10.85 12.91 4.26
N ALA A 142 10.45 13.01 5.53
CA ALA A 142 10.12 14.27 6.17
C ALA A 142 11.36 15.18 6.31
N HIS A 143 12.53 14.64 6.69
CA HIS A 143 13.79 15.40 6.66
C HIS A 143 14.11 15.93 5.26
N ALA A 144 13.88 15.13 4.21
CA ALA A 144 14.09 15.54 2.83
C ALA A 144 13.11 16.64 2.39
N GLU A 145 11.81 16.49 2.68
CA GLU A 145 10.80 17.49 2.38
C GLU A 145 11.06 18.80 3.13
N ARG A 146 11.50 18.74 4.39
CA ARG A 146 11.83 19.93 5.18
C ARG A 146 13.23 20.48 4.90
N ARG A 147 14.03 19.78 4.07
CA ARG A 147 15.41 20.11 3.70
C ARG A 147 16.27 20.35 4.94
N HIS A 148 16.11 19.53 5.98
CA HIS A 148 16.82 19.68 7.24
C HIS A 148 18.34 19.60 7.06
N SER A 149 18.82 18.67 6.22
CA SER A 149 20.25 18.55 5.92
C SER A 149 20.82 19.84 5.33
N LEU A 150 20.11 20.50 4.41
CA LEU A 150 20.51 21.80 3.87
C LEU A 150 20.57 22.89 4.97
N LYS A 151 19.57 22.96 5.84
CA LYS A 151 19.53 23.94 6.94
C LYS A 151 20.76 23.76 7.86
N ASN A 152 21.07 22.52 8.25
CA ASN A 152 22.20 22.23 9.13
C ASN A 152 23.54 22.42 8.43
N PHE A 153 23.63 22.05 7.15
CA PHE A 153 24.84 22.23 6.36
C PHE A 153 25.20 23.72 6.21
N ARG A 154 24.21 24.60 6.02
CA ARG A 154 24.40 26.06 5.97
C ARG A 154 24.88 26.65 7.29
N ALA A 155 24.41 26.10 8.41
CA ALA A 155 24.77 26.59 9.74
C ALA A 155 26.19 26.18 10.16
N SER A 156 26.79 25.20 9.48
CA SER A 156 28.09 24.63 9.84
C SER A 156 29.20 25.09 8.89
N THR A 157 30.09 25.96 9.38
CA THR A 157 31.27 26.42 8.62
C THR A 157 32.20 25.26 8.26
N ALA A 158 32.32 24.27 9.15
CA ALA A 158 33.06 23.03 8.90
C ALA A 158 32.42 22.20 7.76
N ALA A 159 31.10 22.06 7.73
CA ALA A 159 30.40 21.36 6.65
C ALA A 159 30.66 22.03 5.31
N VAL A 160 30.52 23.36 5.25
CA VAL A 160 30.80 24.16 4.06
C VAL A 160 32.25 23.99 3.59
N ALA A 161 33.21 23.92 4.51
CA ALA A 161 34.61 23.65 4.19
C ALA A 161 34.82 22.25 3.60
N VAL A 162 34.19 21.21 4.16
CA VAL A 162 34.25 19.83 3.66
C VAL A 162 33.63 19.72 2.26
N LEU A 163 32.47 20.35 2.03
CA LEU A 163 31.86 20.43 0.70
C LEU A 163 32.79 21.11 -0.31
N ASN A 164 33.36 22.26 0.06
CA ASN A 164 34.28 22.99 -0.81
C ASN A 164 35.52 22.15 -1.15
N ALA A 165 36.03 21.36 -0.20
CA ALA A 165 37.16 20.46 -0.43
C ALA A 165 36.80 19.34 -1.42
N ALA A 166 35.64 18.68 -1.26
CA ALA A 166 35.18 17.62 -2.16
C ALA A 166 34.85 18.14 -3.57
N VAL A 167 34.20 19.30 -3.65
CA VAL A 167 33.79 19.93 -4.90
C VAL A 167 35.00 20.42 -5.72
N LYS A 168 36.05 20.96 -5.07
CA LYS A 168 37.32 21.30 -5.72
C LYS A 168 38.10 20.07 -6.16
N ASN A 169 38.04 18.97 -5.39
CA ASN A 169 38.79 17.74 -5.65
C ASN A 169 37.87 16.60 -6.12
N LYS A 170 37.19 16.79 -7.26
CA LYS A 170 36.12 15.88 -7.75
C LYS A 170 36.48 14.41 -7.95
N LYS A 171 37.77 14.06 -7.98
CA LYS A 171 38.24 12.69 -8.16
C LYS A 171 38.80 12.08 -6.87
N ASP A 172 38.96 12.88 -5.83
CA ASP A 172 39.59 12.43 -4.60
C ASP A 172 38.59 11.71 -3.70
N ARG A 173 38.78 10.41 -3.53
CA ARG A 173 37.89 9.58 -2.72
C ARG A 173 37.89 10.00 -1.25
N ALA A 174 38.99 10.53 -0.73
CA ALA A 174 39.08 10.91 0.68
C ALA A 174 38.15 12.10 1.02
N THR A 175 38.21 13.17 0.24
CA THR A 175 37.35 14.34 0.43
C THR A 175 35.86 14.03 0.25
N TRP A 176 35.50 13.18 -0.72
CA TRP A 176 34.11 12.71 -0.89
C TRP A 176 33.66 11.76 0.23
N GLY A 177 34.55 10.89 0.71
CA GLY A 177 34.30 10.05 1.88
C GLY A 177 34.00 10.88 3.12
N ASN A 178 34.78 11.94 3.37
CA ASN A 178 34.55 12.86 4.49
C ASN A 178 33.20 13.59 4.37
N LEU A 179 32.82 14.02 3.16
CA LEU A 179 31.54 14.67 2.92
C LEU A 179 30.35 13.73 3.17
N ILE A 180 30.44 12.48 2.70
CA ILE A 180 29.40 11.48 2.93
C ILE A 180 29.32 11.08 4.40
N GLY A 181 30.46 10.90 5.07
CA GLY A 181 30.50 10.68 6.51
C GLY A 181 29.80 11.81 7.27
N TYR A 182 30.06 13.07 6.88
CA TYR A 182 29.39 14.22 7.49
C TYR A 182 27.87 14.22 7.30
N LEU A 183 27.39 13.87 6.10
CA LEU A 183 25.96 13.84 5.79
C LEU A 183 25.23 12.68 6.47
N THR A 184 25.85 11.50 6.53
CA THR A 184 25.25 10.26 7.08
C THR A 184 25.30 10.19 8.61
N LEU A 185 26.22 10.93 9.24
CA LEU A 185 26.33 11.05 10.70
C LEU A 185 25.79 12.38 11.22
N MET A 186 25.07 13.13 10.37
CA MET A 186 24.51 14.43 10.73
C MET A 186 23.46 14.26 11.83
N GLN A 187 23.61 15.02 12.90
CA GLN A 187 22.60 15.13 13.94
C GLN A 187 21.63 16.27 13.61
N PHE A 188 20.36 16.08 13.94
CA PHE A 188 19.32 17.07 13.79
C PHE A 188 18.94 17.68 15.14
N SER A 189 18.47 18.92 15.12
CA SER A 189 17.98 19.56 16.36
C SER A 189 16.69 18.89 16.83
N ARG A 190 16.37 19.02 18.12
CA ARG A 190 15.10 18.49 18.69
C ARG A 190 13.88 18.96 17.89
N GLN A 191 13.85 20.24 17.52
CA GLN A 191 12.77 20.80 16.70
C GLN A 191 12.68 20.14 15.31
N GLN A 192 13.82 19.83 14.68
CA GLN A 192 13.83 19.15 13.38
C GLN A 192 13.36 17.70 13.49
N GLU A 193 13.71 17.02 14.57
CA GLU A 193 13.20 15.69 14.88
C GLU A 193 11.69 15.71 15.12
N ASP A 194 11.18 16.68 15.89
CA ASP A 194 9.74 16.85 16.13
C ASP A 194 8.99 17.17 14.82
N GLU A 195 9.53 18.05 13.97
CA GLU A 195 8.95 18.37 12.66
C GLU A 195 8.93 17.15 11.72
N ALA A 196 9.96 16.31 11.78
CA ALA A 196 10.07 15.10 10.97
C ALA A 196 9.15 13.98 11.49
N ASP A 197 9.08 13.80 12.80
CA ASP A 197 8.16 12.88 13.48
C ASP A 197 6.72 13.22 13.17
N ASP A 198 6.30 14.48 13.35
CA ASP A 198 4.92 14.90 13.11
C ASP A 198 4.55 14.68 11.65
N LEU A 199 5.31 15.27 10.72
CA LEU A 199 5.03 15.15 9.29
C LEU A 199 5.07 13.69 8.84
N GLY A 200 6.09 12.93 9.25
CA GLY A 200 6.27 11.53 8.93
C GLY A 200 5.09 10.68 9.40
N GLN A 201 4.59 10.90 10.62
CA GLN A 201 3.46 10.15 11.16
C GLN A 201 2.16 10.39 10.39
N PHE A 202 1.84 11.65 10.06
CA PHE A 202 0.66 11.96 9.26
C PHE A 202 0.79 11.43 7.82
N LYS A 203 1.98 11.47 7.24
CA LYS A 203 2.23 11.01 5.86
C LYS A 203 2.22 9.48 5.73
N MET A 204 2.73 8.76 6.74
CA MET A 204 2.60 7.30 6.75
C MET A 204 1.14 6.87 6.93
N ALA A 205 0.36 7.58 7.76
CA ALA A 205 -1.09 7.35 7.87
C ALA A 205 -1.80 7.57 6.53
N ALA A 206 -1.47 8.66 5.82
CA ALA A 206 -2.01 8.93 4.48
C ALA A 206 -1.60 7.88 3.42
N ALA A 207 -0.46 7.22 3.61
CA ALA A 207 -0.01 6.09 2.80
C ALA A 207 -0.61 4.73 3.24
N GLY A 208 -1.51 4.75 4.24
CA GLY A 208 -2.20 3.59 4.78
C GLY A 208 -1.31 2.65 5.60
N PHE A 209 -0.28 3.19 6.27
CA PHE A 209 0.45 2.51 7.33
C PHE A 209 -0.11 2.90 8.70
N ASN A 210 0.07 2.04 9.70
CA ASN A 210 -0.39 2.32 11.05
C ASN A 210 0.49 3.40 11.73
N PRO A 211 -0.03 4.62 12.00
CA PRO A 211 0.77 5.67 12.63
C PRO A 211 1.16 5.37 14.08
N ALA A 212 0.53 4.37 14.73
CA ALA A 212 0.92 3.91 16.07
C ALA A 212 2.26 3.17 16.07
N ALA A 213 2.74 2.69 14.91
CA ALA A 213 4.03 2.03 14.81
C ALA A 213 5.19 2.97 15.17
N GLN A 214 5.09 4.26 14.88
CA GLN A 214 6.08 5.25 15.31
C GLN A 214 6.21 5.31 16.83
N VAL A 215 5.09 5.26 17.57
CA VAL A 215 5.09 5.25 19.05
C VAL A 215 5.85 4.03 19.55
N SER A 216 5.50 2.85 19.05
CA SER A 216 6.13 1.59 19.47
C SER A 216 7.59 1.47 19.12
N LEU A 217 7.99 2.00 17.97
CA LEU A 217 9.36 1.98 17.53
C LEU A 217 10.20 2.89 18.44
N TRP A 218 9.70 4.08 18.78
CA TRP A 218 10.39 5.00 19.68
C TRP A 218 10.48 4.45 21.09
N GLU A 219 9.43 3.77 21.58
CA GLU A 219 9.48 3.05 22.85
C GLU A 219 10.48 1.89 22.83
N LYS A 220 10.53 1.12 21.74
CA LYS A 220 11.50 0.03 21.55
C LYS A 220 12.93 0.57 21.59
N PHE A 221 13.17 1.68 20.91
CA PHE A 221 14.46 2.35 20.89
C PHE A 221 14.85 2.90 22.26
N LEU A 222 13.93 3.59 22.94
CA LEU A 222 14.16 4.13 24.28
C LEU A 222 14.40 3.01 25.30
N LYS A 223 13.62 1.93 25.27
CA LYS A 223 13.75 0.77 26.16
C LYS A 223 15.07 0.02 25.96
N LYS A 224 15.50 -0.16 24.70
CA LYS A 224 16.68 -0.96 24.37
C LYS A 224 18.00 -0.21 24.61
N HIS A 225 18.01 1.10 24.44
CA HIS A 225 19.26 1.87 24.43
C HIS A 225 19.35 2.97 25.51
N GLY A 226 18.25 3.23 26.24
CA GLY A 226 18.17 4.31 27.21
C GLY A 226 18.50 5.68 26.58
N ASP A 227 18.81 6.66 27.44
CA ASP A 227 19.32 7.96 26.95
C ASP A 227 20.81 7.92 26.56
N THR A 228 21.59 6.91 26.99
CA THR A 228 22.98 6.69 26.55
C THR A 228 23.53 5.31 26.96
N LYS A 229 23.84 4.45 25.98
CA LYS A 229 25.09 3.64 25.80
C LYS A 229 24.81 2.40 24.93
N GLY A 230 25.57 2.24 23.84
CA GLY A 230 25.43 1.14 22.87
C GLY A 230 24.40 1.43 21.77
N LEU A 231 24.39 2.66 21.27
CA LEU A 231 23.37 3.22 20.41
C LEU A 231 23.50 2.64 18.98
N ALA A 232 22.41 2.14 18.40
CA ALA A 232 22.36 1.91 16.95
C ALA A 232 22.78 3.19 16.22
N GLN A 233 23.39 3.09 15.04
CA GLN A 233 23.88 4.26 14.33
C GLN A 233 22.75 5.24 14.01
N TYR A 234 21.57 4.73 13.65
CA TYR A 234 20.34 5.52 13.52
C TYR A 234 20.01 6.36 14.76
N LEU A 235 20.12 5.75 15.94
CA LEU A 235 19.78 6.42 17.19
C LEU A 235 20.83 7.47 17.60
N SER A 236 22.03 7.39 17.04
CA SER A 236 23.09 8.38 17.27
C SER A 236 22.84 9.68 16.51
N THR A 237 22.14 9.60 15.38
CA THR A 237 21.70 10.76 14.59
C THR A 237 20.29 11.22 14.97
N HIS A 238 19.44 10.28 15.42
CA HIS A 238 18.05 10.50 15.82
C HIS A 238 17.80 9.98 17.24
N PRO A 239 18.19 10.73 18.29
CA PRO A 239 18.03 10.26 19.67
C PRO A 239 16.54 10.09 20.03
N PRO A 240 16.13 8.93 20.58
CA PRO A 240 14.78 8.76 21.08
C PRO A 240 14.58 9.61 22.34
N SER A 241 13.34 10.00 22.64
CA SER A 241 13.02 10.65 23.90
C SER A 241 11.58 10.39 24.31
N SER A 242 11.29 10.49 25.61
CA SER A 242 9.92 10.43 26.13
C SER A 242 9.02 11.50 25.50
N GLN A 243 9.56 12.69 25.23
CA GLN A 243 8.83 13.78 24.59
C GLN A 243 8.37 13.41 23.17
N ARG A 244 9.23 12.79 22.37
CA ARG A 244 8.88 12.34 21.01
C ARG A 244 7.76 11.29 21.03
N ILE A 245 7.81 10.37 21.99
CA ILE A 245 6.76 9.36 22.21
C ILE A 245 5.43 10.04 22.57
N GLU A 246 5.45 11.01 23.48
CA GLU A 246 4.27 11.76 23.88
C GLU A 246 3.68 12.59 22.72
N ASN A 247 4.54 13.24 21.93
CA ASN A 247 4.13 13.97 20.72
C ASN A 247 3.45 13.02 19.72
N ALA A 248 4.06 11.86 19.46
CA ALA A 248 3.50 10.85 18.58
C ALA A 248 2.14 10.34 19.07
N ARG A 249 1.94 10.12 20.38
CA ARG A 249 0.63 9.79 20.97
C ARG A 249 -0.39 10.91 20.82
N ASN A 250 0.03 12.15 20.99
CA ASN A 250 -0.86 13.30 20.80
C ASN A 250 -1.31 13.43 19.33
N ASN A 251 -0.45 13.08 18.37
CA ASN A 251 -0.84 13.01 16.98
C ASN A 251 -1.83 11.87 16.69
N LEU A 252 -1.68 10.71 17.34
CA LEU A 252 -2.70 9.64 17.25
C LEU A 252 -4.07 10.15 17.69
N LYS A 253 -4.14 10.90 18.79
CA LYS A 253 -5.40 11.54 19.24
C LYS A 253 -5.95 12.50 18.19
N LYS A 254 -5.10 13.34 17.57
CA LYS A 254 -5.52 14.26 16.49
C LYS A 254 -6.05 13.51 15.26
N MET A 255 -5.52 12.33 14.98
CA MET A 255 -5.94 11.46 13.88
C MET A 255 -7.13 10.55 14.26
N ASN A 256 -7.60 10.59 15.51
CA ASN A 256 -8.57 9.65 16.07
C ASN A 256 -8.15 8.16 15.95
N VAL A 257 -6.84 7.89 16.07
CA VAL A 257 -6.27 6.53 16.03
C VAL A 257 -5.99 6.05 17.45
N VAL A 258 -6.36 4.80 17.76
CA VAL A 258 -6.06 4.15 19.04
C VAL A 258 -4.65 3.57 19.01
N GLU A 259 -3.87 3.81 20.07
CA GLU A 259 -2.55 3.19 20.26
C GLU A 259 -2.71 1.68 20.52
N GLN A 260 -2.18 0.86 19.62
CA GLN A 260 -2.18 -0.60 19.76
C GLN A 260 -0.75 -1.10 20.03
N THR A 261 -0.55 -1.89 21.09
CA THR A 261 0.76 -2.44 21.50
C THR A 261 1.07 -3.80 20.87
N VAL A 262 0.06 -4.49 20.34
CA VAL A 262 0.24 -5.72 19.56
C VAL A 262 0.33 -5.33 18.09
N PHE A 263 1.57 -5.16 17.62
CA PHE A 263 1.88 -5.16 16.21
C PHE A 263 1.81 -6.60 15.74
N ASN A 264 0.59 -7.05 15.50
CA ASN A 264 0.44 -8.20 14.63
C ASN A 264 1.13 -7.82 13.31
N ASN A 265 1.83 -8.77 12.69
CA ASN A 265 2.13 -8.74 11.26
C ASN A 265 0.85 -8.68 10.39
N THR A 266 -0.29 -8.25 10.92
CA THR A 266 -1.22 -7.40 10.18
C THR A 266 -0.39 -6.26 9.61
N ARG A 267 0.00 -6.26 8.33
CA ARG A 267 -1.00 -6.28 7.26
C ARG A 267 -2.25 -5.53 7.72
N LEU A 268 -2.08 -4.31 8.25
CA LEU A 268 -3.13 -3.32 8.10
C LEU A 268 -3.13 -2.96 6.61
N ILE A 269 -3.87 -3.78 5.87
CA ILE A 269 -4.64 -3.38 4.68
C ILE A 269 -3.86 -3.13 3.38
N LEU A 270 -2.51 -3.15 3.32
CA LEU A 270 -1.84 -2.77 2.05
C LEU A 270 -0.56 -3.53 1.63
N SER A 271 -0.28 -4.75 2.14
CA SER A 271 0.73 -5.63 1.52
C SER A 271 0.22 -7.01 1.06
N ALA A 272 -1.10 -7.20 1.04
CA ALA A 272 -1.77 -8.04 0.02
C ALA A 272 -3.24 -7.73 -0.23
N ASP A 273 -3.77 -6.64 0.33
CA ASP A 273 -5.14 -6.22 0.05
C ASP A 273 -5.20 -5.08 -0.99
N GLN A 274 -4.41 -5.17 -2.05
CA GLN A 274 -5.10 -5.22 -3.33
C GLN A 274 -5.42 -6.69 -3.62
N VAL A 275 -6.37 -7.23 -2.85
CA VAL A 275 -7.26 -8.31 -3.31
C VAL A 275 -7.94 -7.86 -4.60
N ASN A 276 -7.88 -6.58 -4.94
CA ASN A 276 -8.22 -6.09 -6.23
C ASN A 276 -7.30 -4.94 -6.66
N LEU A 277 -6.62 -5.08 -7.79
CA LEU A 277 -5.80 -4.04 -8.39
C LEU A 277 -6.65 -2.87 -8.94
N LEU A 278 -7.98 -3.03 -8.97
CA LEU A 278 -8.95 -2.05 -9.44
C LEU A 278 -9.51 -1.21 -8.29
N THR A 279 -9.64 0.09 -8.54
CA THR A 279 -10.36 1.04 -7.69
C THR A 279 -11.86 1.00 -8.03
N ASN A 280 -12.75 1.06 -7.02
CA ASN A 280 -14.22 0.99 -7.17
C ASN A 280 -14.73 -0.18 -8.07
N PRO A 281 -14.39 -1.43 -7.75
CA PRO A 281 -14.63 -2.57 -8.62
C PRO A 281 -16.10 -3.02 -8.79
N SER A 282 -16.97 -2.77 -7.80
CA SER A 282 -18.41 -3.03 -7.89
C SER A 282 -19.25 -1.78 -8.15
N PHE A 283 -18.60 -0.65 -8.44
CA PHE A 283 -19.29 0.57 -8.89
C PHE A 283 -20.24 1.21 -7.86
N GLU A 284 -20.02 0.93 -6.58
CA GLU A 284 -20.87 1.41 -5.48
C GLU A 284 -20.43 2.76 -4.90
N SER A 285 -19.17 3.17 -5.09
CA SER A 285 -18.67 4.44 -4.57
C SER A 285 -18.89 5.58 -5.56
N ASP A 286 -19.83 6.48 -5.26
CA ASP A 286 -19.96 7.84 -5.85
C ASP A 286 -20.29 8.82 -4.71
N PRO A 287 -19.26 9.38 -4.04
CA PRO A 287 -19.44 10.12 -2.79
C PRO A 287 -20.24 11.42 -2.93
N ALA A 288 -20.50 11.88 -4.16
CA ALA A 288 -21.25 13.10 -4.42
C ALA A 288 -22.52 12.87 -5.25
N ALA A 289 -22.85 11.62 -5.62
CA ALA A 289 -23.93 11.28 -6.56
C ALA A 289 -23.87 12.14 -7.86
N THR A 290 -22.66 12.52 -8.27
CA THR A 290 -22.45 13.46 -9.38
C THR A 290 -22.46 12.76 -10.73
N GLY A 291 -22.55 11.42 -10.75
CA GLY A 291 -22.41 10.61 -11.95
C GLY A 291 -20.95 10.41 -12.37
N HIS A 292 -20.00 10.81 -11.52
CA HIS A 292 -18.59 10.49 -11.69
C HIS A 292 -18.35 9.02 -11.30
N LEU A 293 -17.42 8.35 -11.99
CA LEU A 293 -17.04 6.96 -11.73
C LEU A 293 -15.63 6.94 -11.11
N PRO A 294 -15.46 7.06 -9.78
CA PRO A 294 -14.15 7.03 -9.15
C PRO A 294 -13.35 5.79 -9.59
N GLY A 295 -12.10 5.97 -10.01
CA GLY A 295 -11.25 4.87 -10.47
C GLY A 295 -11.48 4.41 -11.91
N TRP A 296 -12.43 5.02 -12.62
CA TRP A 296 -12.80 4.67 -13.99
C TRP A 296 -12.97 5.91 -14.87
N GLU A 297 -12.52 5.81 -16.11
CA GLU A 297 -12.59 6.86 -17.12
C GLU A 297 -13.52 6.43 -18.25
N ILE A 298 -14.52 7.26 -18.58
CA ILE A 298 -15.34 7.08 -19.77
C ILE A 298 -14.54 7.56 -20.99
N ALA A 299 -13.92 6.63 -21.70
CA ALA A 299 -13.09 6.93 -22.86
C ALA A 299 -13.93 7.29 -24.10
N SER A 300 -15.12 6.70 -24.24
CA SER A 300 -16.06 7.01 -25.31
C SER A 300 -17.49 6.63 -24.96
N GLY A 301 -18.46 7.38 -25.51
CA GLY A 301 -19.89 7.08 -25.38
C GLY A 301 -20.51 7.50 -24.05
N LYS A 302 -21.63 6.86 -23.68
CA LYS A 302 -22.36 7.13 -22.44
C LYS A 302 -22.31 5.93 -21.50
N ALA A 303 -21.76 6.15 -20.32
CA ALA A 303 -21.76 5.20 -19.22
C ALA A 303 -22.19 5.89 -17.93
N GLY A 304 -22.73 5.11 -16.99
CA GLY A 304 -23.22 5.61 -15.71
C GLY A 304 -23.47 4.49 -14.72
N LEU A 305 -23.98 4.83 -13.54
CA LEU A 305 -24.33 3.85 -12.51
C LEU A 305 -25.84 3.53 -12.54
N ASN A 306 -26.20 2.26 -12.39
CA ASN A 306 -27.58 1.81 -12.35
C ASN A 306 -27.87 1.01 -11.06
N GLU A 307 -28.89 1.42 -10.31
CA GLU A 307 -29.27 0.80 -9.02
C GLU A 307 -30.17 -0.44 -9.17
N GLN A 308 -30.87 -0.57 -10.29
CA GLN A 308 -31.86 -1.64 -10.53
C GLN A 308 -31.24 -2.95 -11.04
N GLN A 309 -29.96 -2.90 -11.43
CA GLN A 309 -29.25 -4.02 -12.05
C GLN A 309 -27.92 -4.22 -11.32
N ALA A 310 -27.89 -4.68 -10.07
CA ALA A 310 -26.65 -4.90 -9.31
C ALA A 310 -26.59 -6.33 -8.75
N VAL A 311 -25.46 -7.02 -8.92
CA VAL A 311 -25.20 -8.35 -8.34
C VAL A 311 -24.81 -8.23 -6.87
N THR A 312 -24.00 -7.24 -6.53
CA THR A 312 -23.57 -6.96 -5.14
C THR A 312 -24.56 -6.09 -4.36
N GLY A 313 -25.61 -5.61 -5.03
CA GLY A 313 -26.84 -5.17 -4.39
C GLY A 313 -26.98 -3.69 -4.05
N ARG A 314 -26.22 -2.77 -4.67
CA ARG A 314 -26.59 -1.35 -4.69
C ARG A 314 -26.51 -0.71 -6.09
N ARG A 315 -25.44 -0.88 -6.87
CA ARG A 315 -25.25 -0.28 -8.21
C ARG A 315 -24.42 -1.20 -9.11
N SER A 316 -24.53 -1.00 -10.41
CA SER A 316 -23.59 -1.53 -11.41
C SER A 316 -23.19 -0.47 -12.40
N LEU A 317 -22.11 -0.74 -13.15
CA LEU A 317 -21.77 0.06 -14.31
C LEU A 317 -22.69 -0.30 -15.47
N GLU A 318 -23.40 0.70 -15.98
CA GLU A 318 -24.20 0.63 -17.19
C GLU A 318 -23.47 1.30 -18.35
N LEU A 319 -23.41 0.62 -19.50
CA LEU A 319 -23.04 1.22 -20.77
C LEU A 319 -24.22 1.20 -21.73
N LEU A 320 -24.51 2.37 -22.33
CA LEU A 320 -25.59 2.52 -23.29
C LEU A 320 -25.06 2.41 -24.72
N ALA A 321 -25.29 1.27 -25.38
CA ALA A 321 -24.96 1.11 -26.78
C ALA A 321 -25.95 1.90 -27.65
N GLU A 322 -25.49 3.03 -28.18
CA GLU A 322 -26.22 3.82 -29.17
C GLU A 322 -26.00 3.20 -30.57
N GLN A 323 -27.02 3.15 -31.43
CA GLN A 323 -26.92 2.64 -32.83
C GLN A 323 -26.00 3.52 -33.69
N ARG A 324 -24.69 3.46 -33.43
CA ARG A 324 -23.61 4.12 -34.15
C ARG A 324 -22.48 3.10 -34.31
N MET A 325 -21.63 3.27 -35.32
CA MET A 325 -20.46 2.38 -35.53
C MET A 325 -19.35 2.56 -34.46
N ALA A 326 -19.71 2.99 -33.23
CA ALA A 326 -18.79 3.31 -32.16
C ALA A 326 -19.17 2.55 -30.88
N SER A 327 -18.18 1.92 -30.24
CA SER A 327 -18.33 1.28 -28.93
C SER A 327 -18.34 2.32 -27.81
N VAL A 328 -19.16 2.10 -26.78
CA VAL A 328 -18.96 2.79 -25.50
C VAL A 328 -17.86 2.08 -24.76
N ARG A 329 -16.89 2.83 -24.22
CA ARG A 329 -15.71 2.28 -23.54
C ARG A 329 -15.45 2.98 -22.23
N VAL A 330 -15.24 2.18 -21.19
CA VAL A 330 -14.82 2.61 -19.86
C VAL A 330 -13.52 1.90 -19.49
N LEU A 331 -12.58 2.64 -18.91
CA LEU A 331 -11.22 2.20 -18.63
C LEU A 331 -10.92 2.39 -17.14
N SER A 332 -10.33 1.39 -16.49
CA SER A 332 -9.88 1.54 -15.09
C SER A 332 -8.72 2.54 -14.97
N ASP A 333 -8.28 2.86 -13.76
CA ASP A 333 -6.97 3.49 -13.53
C ASP A 333 -5.80 2.66 -14.08
N PHE A 334 -4.64 3.30 -14.22
CA PHE A 334 -3.40 2.64 -14.60
C PHE A 334 -2.87 1.75 -13.48
N ILE A 335 -2.64 0.48 -13.81
CA ILE A 335 -2.10 -0.54 -12.92
C ILE A 335 -0.67 -0.83 -13.35
N ALA A 336 0.29 -0.77 -12.42
CA ALA A 336 1.69 -1.09 -12.72
C ALA A 336 1.88 -2.60 -12.90
N VAL A 337 2.67 -2.99 -13.90
CA VAL A 337 2.96 -4.41 -14.24
C VAL A 337 4.44 -4.62 -14.54
N SER A 338 4.89 -5.86 -14.38
CA SER A 338 6.27 -6.28 -14.68
C SER A 338 6.29 -7.60 -15.45
N GLU A 339 7.46 -8.00 -15.95
CA GLU A 339 7.65 -9.29 -16.62
C GLU A 339 7.28 -10.50 -15.74
N SER A 340 7.25 -10.34 -14.42
CA SER A 340 6.84 -11.39 -13.47
C SER A 340 5.34 -11.35 -13.13
N SER A 341 4.56 -10.44 -13.72
CA SER A 341 3.13 -10.35 -13.48
C SER A 341 2.38 -11.52 -14.14
N ASP A 342 1.73 -12.33 -13.31
CA ASP A 342 0.69 -13.31 -13.71
C ASP A 342 -0.58 -12.86 -13.00
N LEU A 343 -1.64 -12.55 -13.74
CA LEU A 343 -2.83 -11.90 -13.19
C LEU A 343 -4.11 -12.67 -13.52
N THR A 344 -5.07 -12.65 -12.60
CA THR A 344 -6.42 -13.19 -12.82
C THR A 344 -7.44 -12.06 -12.71
N ILE A 345 -8.37 -12.00 -13.66
CA ILE A 345 -9.51 -11.11 -13.69
C ILE A 345 -10.76 -11.93 -13.43
N THR A 346 -11.62 -11.48 -12.52
CA THR A 346 -12.98 -12.00 -12.34
C THR A 346 -13.98 -10.85 -12.39
N GLY A 347 -15.24 -11.11 -12.70
CA GLY A 347 -16.30 -10.10 -12.62
C GLY A 347 -17.63 -10.65 -13.11
N TRP A 348 -18.64 -9.80 -13.19
CA TRP A 348 -19.96 -10.18 -13.68
C TRP A 348 -20.40 -9.26 -14.81
N ALA A 349 -21.10 -9.83 -15.80
CA ALA A 349 -21.75 -9.04 -16.83
C ALA A 349 -23.08 -9.65 -17.28
N CYS A 350 -24.00 -8.80 -17.75
CA CYS A 350 -25.24 -9.18 -18.40
C CYS A 350 -25.64 -8.12 -19.44
N SER A 351 -26.67 -8.43 -20.22
CA SER A 351 -27.28 -7.51 -21.18
C SER A 351 -28.78 -7.37 -20.99
N GLU A 352 -29.37 -6.36 -21.64
CA GLU A 352 -30.80 -6.03 -21.52
C GLU A 352 -31.73 -7.18 -21.93
N ASN A 353 -31.39 -7.92 -22.99
CA ASN A 353 -32.26 -8.96 -23.53
C ASN A 353 -31.49 -10.17 -24.11
N GLY A 354 -30.20 -10.30 -23.81
CA GLY A 354 -29.39 -11.40 -24.31
C GLY A 354 -28.80 -11.21 -25.70
N GLN A 355 -29.04 -10.07 -26.36
CA GLN A 355 -28.63 -9.81 -27.75
C GLN A 355 -27.49 -8.81 -27.88
N GLN A 356 -27.13 -8.10 -26.80
CA GLN A 356 -26.08 -7.09 -26.85
C GLN A 356 -24.72 -7.74 -26.72
N ASN A 357 -23.82 -7.34 -27.62
CA ASN A 357 -22.44 -7.74 -27.56
C ASN A 357 -21.67 -6.85 -26.60
N ALA A 358 -20.67 -7.42 -25.93
CA ALA A 358 -19.78 -6.69 -25.06
C ALA A 358 -18.37 -7.30 -25.06
N ALA A 359 -17.40 -6.53 -24.63
CA ALA A 359 -16.03 -7.00 -24.47
C ALA A 359 -15.46 -6.59 -23.13
N VAL A 360 -14.68 -7.50 -22.57
CA VAL A 360 -13.88 -7.31 -21.37
C VAL A 360 -12.46 -7.65 -21.75
N GLY A 361 -11.54 -6.72 -21.55
CA GLY A 361 -10.16 -6.89 -21.96
C GLY A 361 -9.21 -5.97 -21.21
N VAL A 362 -7.95 -6.00 -21.60
CA VAL A 362 -6.90 -5.18 -21.01
C VAL A 362 -6.11 -4.44 -22.08
N GLU A 363 -5.76 -3.20 -21.79
CA GLU A 363 -4.84 -2.39 -22.57
C GLU A 363 -3.49 -2.33 -21.89
N ILE A 364 -2.40 -2.52 -22.66
CA ILE A 364 -1.02 -2.55 -22.16
C ILE A 364 -0.28 -1.32 -22.66
N TYR A 365 0.46 -0.67 -21.77
CA TYR A 365 1.07 0.63 -21.97
C TYR A 365 2.55 0.65 -21.59
N ASP A 366 3.31 1.53 -22.25
CA ASP A 366 4.70 1.80 -21.88
C ASP A 366 4.84 2.81 -20.73
N ALA A 367 6.08 3.10 -20.33
CA ALA A 367 6.38 4.04 -19.24
C ALA A 367 5.93 5.49 -19.48
N ASN A 368 5.65 5.85 -20.73
CA ASN A 368 5.11 7.14 -21.12
C ASN A 368 3.58 7.08 -21.35
N LYS A 369 2.92 6.01 -20.89
CA LYS A 369 1.48 5.76 -21.05
C LYS A 369 1.04 5.71 -22.52
N ARG A 370 1.91 5.25 -23.43
CA ARG A 370 1.54 4.99 -24.83
C ARG A 370 1.04 3.57 -24.99
N LEU A 371 -0.13 3.41 -25.61
CA LEU A 371 -0.75 2.11 -25.85
C LEU A 371 0.16 1.25 -26.73
N ARG A 372 0.42 0.01 -26.30
CA ARG A 372 1.27 -0.96 -26.97
C ARG A 372 0.50 -2.18 -27.45
N ASN A 373 -0.46 -2.66 -26.65
CA ASN A 373 -1.21 -3.86 -27.00
C ASN A 373 -2.60 -3.88 -26.36
N ARG A 374 -3.48 -4.77 -26.88
CA ARG A 374 -4.79 -5.10 -26.31
C ARG A 374 -4.98 -6.60 -26.25
N LEU A 375 -5.60 -7.09 -25.17
CA LEU A 375 -6.01 -8.48 -25.03
C LEU A 375 -7.46 -8.55 -24.56
N TRP A 376 -8.24 -9.48 -25.09
CA TRP A 376 -9.67 -9.60 -24.82
C TRP A 376 -9.98 -10.94 -24.17
N ALA A 377 -10.55 -10.90 -22.95
CA ALA A 377 -11.10 -12.05 -22.24
C ALA A 377 -12.47 -12.43 -22.81
N VAL A 378 -13.33 -11.42 -23.01
CA VAL A 378 -14.58 -11.51 -23.74
C VAL A 378 -14.45 -10.62 -24.98
N ARG A 379 -14.78 -11.14 -26.16
CA ARG A 379 -14.63 -10.42 -27.43
C ARG A 379 -15.89 -9.65 -27.76
N GLU A 380 -15.72 -8.53 -28.49
CA GLU A 380 -16.81 -7.65 -28.94
C GLU A 380 -17.87 -8.33 -29.84
N SER A 381 -17.63 -9.55 -30.29
CA SER A 381 -18.57 -10.34 -31.10
C SER A 381 -19.40 -11.34 -30.27
N SER A 382 -19.18 -11.41 -28.95
CA SER A 382 -19.86 -12.34 -28.06
C SER A 382 -21.08 -11.67 -27.41
N PRO A 383 -22.31 -12.18 -27.63
CA PRO A 383 -23.48 -11.68 -26.94
C PRO A 383 -23.44 -12.09 -25.46
N LEU A 384 -23.76 -11.15 -24.58
CA LEU A 384 -23.95 -11.44 -23.16
C LEU A 384 -25.41 -11.88 -22.91
N PRO A 385 -25.66 -12.86 -22.05
CA PRO A 385 -27.02 -13.27 -21.69
C PRO A 385 -27.73 -12.21 -20.84
N ALA A 386 -29.07 -12.32 -20.75
CA ALA A 386 -29.88 -11.46 -19.89
C ALA A 386 -29.66 -11.73 -18.38
N ALA A 387 -29.23 -12.94 -18.03
CA ALA A 387 -28.86 -13.29 -16.67
C ALA A 387 -27.38 -12.96 -16.40
N TRP A 388 -27.06 -12.53 -15.17
CA TRP A 388 -25.70 -12.30 -14.73
C TRP A 388 -24.81 -13.52 -14.92
N THR A 389 -23.72 -13.33 -15.66
CA THR A 389 -22.74 -14.38 -15.93
C THR A 389 -21.39 -13.97 -15.40
N ARG A 390 -20.72 -14.92 -14.75
CA ARG A 390 -19.37 -14.73 -14.23
C ARG A 390 -18.36 -14.76 -15.37
N ILE A 391 -17.49 -13.76 -15.38
CA ILE A 391 -16.35 -13.63 -16.27
C ILE A 391 -15.11 -13.99 -15.47
N GLU A 392 -14.24 -14.82 -16.04
CA GLU A 392 -12.94 -15.15 -15.48
C GLU A 392 -11.90 -15.24 -16.60
N ALA A 393 -10.75 -14.60 -16.41
CA ALA A 393 -9.66 -14.63 -17.38
C ALA A 393 -8.29 -14.52 -16.71
N ARG A 394 -7.35 -15.33 -17.19
CA ARG A 394 -5.96 -15.30 -16.71
C ARG A 394 -5.04 -14.66 -17.74
N LEU A 395 -4.17 -13.79 -17.26
CA LEU A 395 -3.15 -13.08 -18.02
C LEU A 395 -1.78 -13.66 -17.65
N VAL A 396 -1.36 -14.67 -18.42
CA VAL A 396 -0.07 -15.34 -18.20
C VAL A 396 0.98 -14.74 -19.12
N ASN A 397 2.09 -14.27 -18.54
CA ASN A 397 3.27 -13.89 -19.31
C ASN A 397 4.07 -15.15 -19.67
N SER A 398 4.05 -15.58 -20.93
CA SER A 398 4.74 -16.79 -21.40
C SER A 398 5.86 -16.45 -22.39
N THR A 399 6.71 -17.43 -22.72
CA THR A 399 7.74 -17.29 -23.75
C THR A 399 7.17 -17.00 -25.14
N GLU A 400 5.95 -17.46 -25.42
CA GLU A 400 5.23 -17.23 -26.68
C GLU A 400 4.40 -15.93 -26.67
N HIS A 401 3.93 -15.51 -25.50
CA HIS A 401 3.14 -14.30 -25.30
C HIS A 401 3.78 -13.41 -24.22
N ARG A 402 4.77 -12.61 -24.63
CA ARG A 402 5.43 -11.63 -23.76
C ARG A 402 4.56 -10.38 -23.56
N LEU A 403 3.45 -10.54 -22.83
CA LEU A 403 2.50 -9.47 -22.54
C LEU A 403 3.18 -8.28 -21.83
N PHE A 404 4.08 -8.56 -20.89
CA PHE A 404 4.72 -7.55 -20.04
C PHE A 404 6.23 -7.38 -20.30
N ALA A 405 6.67 -7.55 -21.55
CA ALA A 405 8.08 -7.39 -21.95
C ALA A 405 8.72 -6.07 -21.50
N ALA A 406 10.05 -6.04 -21.36
CA ALA A 406 10.86 -4.87 -21.03
C ALA A 406 10.44 -3.61 -21.79
N GLY A 407 9.73 -2.70 -21.09
CA GLY A 407 9.20 -1.45 -21.64
C GLY A 407 7.69 -1.27 -21.45
N ASN A 408 6.93 -2.36 -21.29
CA ASN A 408 5.52 -2.34 -20.89
C ASN A 408 5.44 -2.32 -19.37
N VAL A 409 4.99 -1.22 -18.79
CA VAL A 409 5.04 -1.02 -17.33
C VAL A 409 3.68 -0.67 -16.72
N TYR A 410 2.67 -0.40 -17.56
CA TYR A 410 1.31 -0.15 -17.10
C TYR A 410 0.28 -0.96 -17.89
N MET A 411 -0.86 -1.22 -17.27
CA MET A 411 -2.06 -1.76 -17.91
C MET A 411 -3.34 -1.07 -17.42
N ARG A 412 -4.44 -1.25 -18.13
CA ARG A 412 -5.80 -0.83 -17.71
C ARG A 412 -6.80 -1.93 -18.06
N LEU A 413 -7.80 -2.16 -17.22
CA LEU A 413 -8.97 -2.97 -17.58
C LEU A 413 -9.91 -2.15 -18.47
N VAL A 414 -10.47 -2.80 -19.48
CA VAL A 414 -11.37 -2.20 -20.47
C VAL A 414 -12.69 -2.95 -20.47
N LEU A 415 -13.77 -2.20 -20.25
CA LEU A 415 -15.14 -2.66 -20.39
C LEU A 415 -15.79 -1.89 -21.53
N GLN A 416 -16.38 -2.58 -22.49
CA GLN A 416 -16.99 -1.90 -23.63
C GLN A 416 -18.15 -2.69 -24.25
N THR A 417 -19.01 -1.96 -24.96
CA THR A 417 -20.07 -2.54 -25.79
C THR A 417 -19.51 -2.96 -27.15
N GLY A 418 -20.16 -3.92 -27.81
CA GLY A 418 -19.86 -4.27 -29.19
C GLY A 418 -20.26 -3.14 -30.16
N PRO A 419 -19.57 -3.00 -31.30
CA PRO A 419 -19.94 -2.03 -32.33
C PRO A 419 -21.31 -2.37 -32.92
N ILE A 420 -22.13 -1.34 -33.23
CA ILE A 420 -23.46 -1.49 -33.86
C ILE A 420 -24.50 -2.18 -32.93
N SER A 421 -24.16 -2.47 -31.67
CA SER A 421 -25.10 -2.99 -30.67
C SER A 421 -26.13 -1.92 -30.28
N GLN A 422 -27.37 -2.33 -29.98
CA GLN A 422 -28.41 -1.45 -29.46
C GLN A 422 -28.92 -1.98 -28.11
N GLY A 423 -28.98 -1.11 -27.11
CA GLY A 423 -29.48 -1.42 -25.78
C GLY A 423 -28.42 -1.27 -24.70
N ARG A 424 -28.66 -1.89 -23.54
CA ARG A 424 -27.81 -1.74 -22.36
C ARG A 424 -26.99 -2.99 -22.05
N VAL A 425 -25.81 -2.75 -21.50
CA VAL A 425 -24.93 -3.78 -20.94
C VAL A 425 -24.53 -3.34 -19.54
N TRP A 426 -24.54 -4.27 -18.59
CA TRP A 426 -24.15 -4.02 -17.21
C TRP A 426 -22.94 -4.86 -16.79
N PHE A 427 -22.14 -4.29 -15.90
CA PHE A 427 -20.91 -4.85 -15.36
C PHE A 427 -20.84 -4.64 -13.85
N ASP A 428 -20.42 -5.65 -13.10
CA ASP A 428 -20.36 -5.58 -11.64
C ASP A 428 -19.22 -6.44 -11.03
N ASP A 429 -18.77 -6.09 -9.83
CA ASP A 429 -17.76 -6.75 -8.98
C ASP A 429 -16.50 -7.23 -9.72
N PHE A 430 -15.88 -6.35 -10.51
CA PHE A 430 -14.67 -6.69 -11.26
C PHE A 430 -13.44 -6.75 -10.37
N ARG A 431 -12.77 -7.90 -10.31
CA ARG A 431 -11.54 -8.11 -9.54
C ARG A 431 -10.35 -8.42 -10.40
N MET A 432 -9.20 -7.83 -10.10
CA MET A 432 -7.91 -8.12 -10.74
C MET A 432 -6.86 -8.43 -9.67
N ARG A 433 -6.20 -9.58 -9.74
CA ARG A 433 -5.28 -10.09 -8.69
C ARG A 433 -4.05 -10.73 -9.30
N GLN A 434 -2.97 -10.92 -8.53
CA GLN A 434 -1.87 -11.81 -8.93
C GLN A 434 -2.29 -13.28 -8.85
N THR A 435 -1.97 -14.09 -9.85
CA THR A 435 -2.36 -15.50 -9.91
C THR A 435 -1.58 -16.39 -8.93
N GLN A 436 -0.43 -15.93 -8.43
CA GLN A 436 0.30 -16.58 -7.32
C GLN A 436 -0.07 -16.05 -5.93
N ALA A 437 -0.96 -15.06 -5.83
CA ALA A 437 -1.62 -14.85 -4.56
C ALA A 437 -2.39 -16.14 -4.29
N VAL A 438 -1.87 -17.00 -3.41
CA VAL A 438 -2.68 -17.93 -2.63
C VAL A 438 -3.90 -17.11 -2.28
N GLU A 439 -5.08 -17.50 -2.76
CA GLU A 439 -6.30 -16.84 -2.30
C GLU A 439 -6.13 -16.76 -0.79
N PRO A 440 -6.14 -15.57 -0.15
CA PRO A 440 -6.57 -15.57 1.22
C PRO A 440 -8.03 -16.01 1.11
N VAL A 441 -8.26 -17.32 1.05
CA VAL A 441 -9.57 -17.91 1.20
C VAL A 441 -9.90 -17.50 2.62
N ASN A 442 -10.63 -16.41 2.73
CA ASN A 442 -11.31 -16.14 3.96
C ASN A 442 -12.10 -17.39 4.23
N MET A 443 -11.68 -18.16 5.24
CA MET A 443 -12.33 -19.43 5.53
C MET A 443 -13.80 -19.18 5.84
N LEU A 444 -14.14 -17.98 6.35
CA LEU A 444 -15.50 -17.53 6.59
C LEU A 444 -16.19 -17.12 5.28
N VAL A 445 -17.19 -17.90 4.89
CA VAL A 445 -18.12 -17.52 3.81
C VAL A 445 -18.94 -16.31 4.26
N GLY A 446 -19.02 -15.28 3.41
CA GLY A 446 -19.78 -14.06 3.70
C GLY A 446 -19.12 -13.12 4.70
N GLY A 447 -17.83 -13.32 5.02
CA GLY A 447 -17.08 -12.46 5.95
C GLY A 447 -16.83 -11.03 5.45
N ASP A 448 -16.98 -10.76 4.15
CA ASP A 448 -16.96 -9.41 3.59
C ASP A 448 -18.29 -8.67 3.73
N PHE A 449 -19.37 -9.39 4.07
CA PHE A 449 -20.74 -8.89 4.16
C PHE A 449 -21.32 -8.31 2.85
N GLU A 450 -20.73 -8.64 1.70
CA GLU A 450 -21.10 -8.05 0.39
C GLU A 450 -22.11 -8.92 -0.39
N ARG A 451 -22.13 -10.24 -0.18
CA ARG A 451 -22.99 -11.18 -0.94
C ARG A 451 -24.33 -11.43 -0.25
N ARG A 452 -25.42 -10.85 -0.76
CA ARG A 452 -26.77 -10.96 -0.19
C ARG A 452 -27.53 -12.19 -0.69
N THR A 453 -28.29 -12.82 0.21
CA THR A 453 -29.36 -13.77 -0.16
C THR A 453 -30.66 -13.02 -0.45
N SER A 454 -31.68 -13.71 -0.98
CA SER A 454 -33.02 -13.14 -1.23
C SER A 454 -33.70 -12.55 0.02
N GLY A 455 -33.16 -12.80 1.22
CA GLY A 455 -33.62 -12.24 2.50
C GLY A 455 -32.80 -11.07 3.04
N ASN A 456 -31.99 -10.38 2.22
CA ASN A 456 -31.16 -9.21 2.58
C ASN A 456 -30.03 -9.46 3.61
N LEU A 457 -29.78 -10.70 4.03
CA LEU A 457 -28.65 -11.06 4.87
C LEU A 457 -27.48 -11.61 4.06
N PRO A 458 -26.22 -11.40 4.49
CA PRO A 458 -25.09 -12.02 3.85
C PRO A 458 -25.22 -13.55 3.86
N GLU A 459 -24.83 -14.19 2.77
CA GLU A 459 -24.85 -15.65 2.66
C GLU A 459 -24.04 -16.29 3.79
N ALA A 460 -24.54 -17.40 4.36
CA ALA A 460 -23.88 -18.20 5.39
C ALA A 460 -23.69 -17.55 6.78
N ILE A 461 -24.38 -16.44 7.08
CA ILE A 461 -24.45 -15.87 8.43
C ILE A 461 -25.78 -16.24 9.10
N GLN A 462 -25.71 -16.76 10.32
CA GLN A 462 -26.87 -17.14 11.12
C GLN A 462 -27.01 -16.22 12.35
N PRO A 463 -28.19 -15.63 12.59
CA PRO A 463 -28.45 -14.91 13.83
C PRO A 463 -28.45 -15.89 15.01
N VAL A 464 -27.79 -15.52 16.10
CA VAL A 464 -27.84 -16.25 17.37
C VAL A 464 -28.96 -15.69 18.24
N ALA A 465 -29.01 -14.35 18.37
CA ALA A 465 -30.05 -13.61 19.07
C ALA A 465 -29.96 -12.11 18.72
N GLY A 466 -31.03 -11.35 18.91
CA GLY A 466 -31.13 -9.96 18.42
C GLY A 466 -31.50 -9.89 16.92
N GLN A 467 -31.54 -8.68 16.38
CA GLN A 467 -31.80 -8.45 14.96
C GLN A 467 -30.48 -8.18 14.23
N ILE A 468 -30.28 -8.88 13.11
CA ILE A 468 -29.16 -8.59 12.21
C ILE A 468 -29.70 -8.03 10.90
N SER A 469 -28.98 -7.09 10.33
CA SER A 469 -29.25 -6.52 9.01
C SER A 469 -27.93 -6.03 8.40
N VAL A 470 -27.99 -5.51 7.18
CA VAL A 470 -26.84 -4.90 6.52
C VAL A 470 -27.07 -3.40 6.45
N ASP A 471 -26.13 -2.62 6.97
CA ASP A 471 -26.18 -1.17 6.89
C ASP A 471 -25.27 -0.69 5.75
N PRO A 472 -25.86 -0.17 4.66
CA PRO A 472 -25.09 0.31 3.53
C PRO A 472 -24.38 1.64 3.78
N THR A 473 -24.85 2.43 4.75
CA THR A 473 -24.35 3.79 5.03
C THR A 473 -23.16 3.80 5.98
N LYS A 474 -22.91 2.67 6.63
CA LYS A 474 -21.81 2.45 7.56
C LYS A 474 -20.90 1.38 6.98
N ALA A 475 -19.73 1.79 6.49
CA ALA A 475 -18.69 0.87 6.02
C ALA A 475 -17.31 1.42 6.39
N ASN A 476 -16.35 0.52 6.57
CA ASN A 476 -14.97 0.74 6.93
C ASN A 476 -14.00 0.22 5.86
N THR A 477 -14.18 -1.04 5.44
CA THR A 477 -13.31 -1.76 4.50
C THR A 477 -14.15 -2.57 3.51
N GLY A 478 -15.16 -1.94 2.91
CA GLY A 478 -16.05 -2.64 1.98
C GLY A 478 -17.25 -1.78 1.60
N TYR A 479 -18.26 -2.41 1.00
CA TYR A 479 -19.47 -1.71 0.59
C TYR A 479 -20.46 -1.50 1.74
N SER A 480 -20.65 -2.50 2.61
CA SER A 480 -21.60 -2.43 3.73
C SER A 480 -21.08 -3.13 4.98
N SER A 481 -21.61 -2.75 6.13
CA SER A 481 -21.37 -3.46 7.38
C SER A 481 -22.56 -4.31 7.79
N LEU A 482 -22.27 -5.38 8.52
CA LEU A 482 -23.29 -6.14 9.24
C LEU A 482 -23.69 -5.35 10.49
N LEU A 483 -24.94 -4.93 10.57
CA LEU A 483 -25.54 -4.29 11.72
C LEU A 483 -26.13 -5.36 12.65
N LEU A 484 -25.66 -5.39 13.89
CA LEU A 484 -26.24 -6.12 15.01
C LEU A 484 -27.00 -5.14 15.90
N GLN A 485 -28.28 -5.40 16.14
CA GLN A 485 -29.13 -4.64 17.04
C GLN A 485 -29.49 -5.45 18.29
N GLY A 486 -29.37 -4.79 19.45
CA GLY A 486 -29.61 -5.40 20.75
C GLY A 486 -31.05 -5.89 20.93
N ALA A 487 -31.21 -7.12 21.41
CA ALA A 487 -32.50 -7.71 21.78
C ALA A 487 -33.13 -7.04 23.01
N ALA A 488 -34.45 -7.22 23.19
CA ALA A 488 -35.17 -6.72 24.37
C ALA A 488 -34.68 -7.35 25.70
N SER A 489 -34.15 -8.57 25.65
CA SER A 489 -33.52 -9.26 26.78
C SER A 489 -32.57 -10.37 26.29
N GLY A 490 -31.40 -10.52 26.91
CA GLY A 490 -30.44 -11.61 26.64
C GLY A 490 -29.20 -11.20 25.84
N GLU A 491 -28.42 -12.19 25.40
CA GLU A 491 -27.29 -11.98 24.49
C GLU A 491 -27.79 -11.61 23.09
N SER A 492 -27.03 -10.79 22.34
CA SER A 492 -27.26 -10.53 20.91
C SER A 492 -26.02 -10.94 20.13
N GLY A 493 -26.17 -11.52 18.94
CA GLY A 493 -25.03 -12.04 18.21
C GLY A 493 -25.37 -12.74 16.90
N PHE A 494 -24.31 -13.12 16.19
CA PHE A 494 -24.38 -13.89 14.96
C PHE A 494 -23.24 -14.90 14.89
N ALA A 495 -23.38 -15.90 14.03
CA ALA A 495 -22.36 -16.90 13.77
C ALA A 495 -22.18 -17.11 12.28
N PHE A 496 -20.94 -17.36 11.87
CA PHE A 496 -20.64 -17.83 10.53
C PHE A 496 -21.00 -19.31 10.40
N ALA A 497 -21.24 -19.76 9.17
CA ALA A 497 -21.41 -21.18 8.89
C ALA A 497 -20.20 -21.99 9.39
N PRO A 498 -20.41 -23.18 9.98
CA PRO A 498 -19.32 -24.01 10.47
C PRO A 498 -18.35 -24.42 9.36
N LEU A 499 -17.06 -24.31 9.67
CA LEU A 499 -15.95 -24.66 8.80
C LEU A 499 -15.54 -26.11 9.04
N PRO A 500 -15.46 -26.97 8.01
CA PRO A 500 -14.94 -28.32 8.19
C PRO A 500 -13.51 -28.28 8.73
N VAL A 501 -13.22 -29.06 9.78
CA VAL A 501 -11.83 -29.21 10.28
C VAL A 501 -11.07 -30.34 9.58
N ALA A 502 -11.71 -31.01 8.62
CA ALA A 502 -11.09 -32.04 7.78
C ALA A 502 -9.97 -31.42 6.93
N GLY A 503 -8.73 -31.55 7.40
CA GLY A 503 -7.54 -30.95 6.78
C GLY A 503 -6.71 -30.07 7.72
N LEU A 504 -7.25 -29.67 8.87
CA LEU A 504 -6.49 -28.94 9.89
C LEU A 504 -5.62 -29.91 10.71
N LYS A 505 -4.37 -29.52 10.94
CA LYS A 505 -3.44 -30.26 11.79
C LYS A 505 -3.53 -29.77 13.23
N ALA A 506 -3.41 -30.68 14.20
CA ALA A 506 -3.27 -30.28 15.60
C ALA A 506 -2.06 -29.32 15.77
N GLY A 507 -2.26 -28.21 16.47
CA GLY A 507 -1.28 -27.13 16.64
C GLY A 507 -1.22 -26.13 15.48
N GLN A 508 -2.01 -26.31 14.41
CA GLN A 508 -2.09 -25.35 13.31
C GLN A 508 -2.66 -24.03 13.81
N SER A 509 -1.93 -22.94 13.54
CA SER A 509 -2.37 -21.59 13.90
C SER A 509 -3.38 -21.08 12.88
N LEU A 510 -4.48 -20.55 13.38
CA LEU A 510 -5.50 -19.84 12.61
C LEU A 510 -5.52 -18.39 13.07
N THR A 511 -5.73 -17.46 12.16
CA THR A 511 -5.78 -16.02 12.49
C THR A 511 -7.09 -15.44 12.02
N CYS A 512 -7.75 -14.72 12.92
CA CYS A 512 -8.99 -14.02 12.65
C CYS A 512 -8.78 -12.51 12.81
N SER A 513 -9.37 -11.70 11.93
CA SER A 513 -9.36 -10.24 12.00
C SER A 513 -10.71 -9.67 11.60
N PHE A 514 -11.15 -8.60 12.25
CA PHE A 514 -12.42 -7.95 11.96
C PHE A 514 -12.43 -6.50 12.40
N TYR A 515 -13.32 -5.71 11.79
CA TYR A 515 -13.60 -4.34 12.19
C TYR A 515 -14.97 -4.22 12.84
N TYR A 516 -15.10 -3.29 13.76
CA TYR A 516 -16.35 -3.05 14.47
C TYR A 516 -16.49 -1.59 14.91
N GLN A 517 -17.72 -1.11 15.00
CA GLN A 517 -18.08 0.22 15.48
C GLN A 517 -19.37 0.09 16.31
N GLY A 518 -19.52 0.87 17.37
CA GLY A 518 -20.78 0.96 18.14
C GLY A 518 -21.48 2.29 17.91
N ASP A 519 -22.75 2.40 18.29
CA ASP A 519 -23.42 3.70 18.45
C ASP A 519 -23.11 4.32 19.83
N ARG A 520 -22.67 3.49 20.77
CA ARG A 520 -22.26 3.81 22.14
C ARG A 520 -21.31 2.72 22.69
N PRO A 521 -20.58 2.98 23.80
CA PRO A 521 -19.73 1.99 24.46
C PRO A 521 -20.48 0.68 24.78
N GLN A 522 -20.05 -0.42 24.17
CA GLN A 522 -20.66 -1.75 24.31
C GLN A 522 -19.59 -2.82 24.29
N LYS A 523 -19.69 -3.80 25.19
CA LYS A 523 -18.76 -4.92 25.25
C LYS A 523 -19.32 -6.14 24.53
N GLY A 524 -18.44 -6.85 23.83
CA GLY A 524 -18.75 -8.11 23.19
C GLY A 524 -17.56 -9.06 23.21
N LEU A 525 -17.83 -10.27 22.75
CA LEU A 525 -16.90 -11.38 22.67
C LEU A 525 -16.97 -12.01 21.29
N VAL A 526 -15.81 -12.31 20.72
CA VAL A 526 -15.68 -13.22 19.59
C VAL A 526 -15.19 -14.56 20.11
N VAL A 527 -15.93 -15.61 19.77
CA VAL A 527 -15.68 -16.97 20.27
C VAL A 527 -15.44 -17.91 19.09
N ALA A 528 -14.35 -18.67 19.15
CA ALA A 528 -14.10 -19.79 18.25
C ALA A 528 -14.47 -21.11 18.95
N GLU A 529 -15.43 -21.82 18.38
CA GLU A 529 -16.01 -23.04 18.95
C GLU A 529 -15.69 -24.26 18.10
N MET A 530 -15.31 -25.37 18.73
CA MET A 530 -15.29 -26.68 18.06
C MET A 530 -16.64 -27.35 18.19
N LEU A 531 -17.12 -27.91 17.10
CA LEU A 531 -18.41 -28.58 17.02
C LEU A 531 -18.26 -30.04 16.62
N ASP A 532 -19.14 -30.90 17.15
CA ASP A 532 -19.28 -32.28 16.72
C ASP A 532 -20.06 -32.40 15.40
N GLU A 533 -20.32 -33.65 14.97
CA GLU A 533 -21.08 -33.95 13.75
C GLU A 533 -22.54 -33.44 13.78
N LYS A 534 -23.13 -33.30 14.97
CA LYS A 534 -24.50 -32.80 15.17
C LYS A 534 -24.53 -31.28 15.40
N GLY A 535 -23.38 -30.61 15.40
CA GLY A 535 -23.25 -29.17 15.66
C GLY A 535 -23.26 -28.80 17.14
N ALA A 536 -23.10 -29.76 18.06
CA ALA A 536 -22.99 -29.48 19.49
C ALA A 536 -21.59 -28.96 19.84
N VAL A 537 -21.53 -27.97 20.74
CA VAL A 537 -20.27 -27.33 21.13
C VAL A 537 -19.45 -28.29 22.01
N LEU A 538 -18.30 -28.71 21.49
CA LEU A 538 -17.31 -29.51 22.20
C LEU A 538 -16.40 -28.61 23.06
N ALA A 539 -16.01 -27.46 22.53
CA ALA A 539 -15.09 -26.55 23.21
C ALA A 539 -15.28 -25.09 22.77
N ARG A 540 -15.12 -24.17 23.72
CA ARG A 540 -15.06 -22.71 23.49
C ARG A 540 -13.68 -22.10 23.77
N ARG A 541 -12.73 -22.94 24.22
CA ARG A 541 -11.42 -22.48 24.73
C ARG A 541 -10.43 -22.09 23.64
N LEU A 542 -10.75 -22.33 22.37
CA LEU A 542 -9.81 -22.04 21.27
C LEU A 542 -9.54 -20.54 21.19
N ALA A 543 -10.59 -19.72 21.24
CA ALA A 543 -10.45 -18.27 21.34
C ALA A 543 -11.70 -17.68 22.00
N GLN A 544 -11.48 -16.77 22.96
CA GLN A 544 -12.52 -15.93 23.56
C GLN A 544 -11.94 -14.53 23.71
N ILE A 545 -12.25 -13.67 22.76
CA ILE A 545 -11.63 -12.36 22.61
C ILE A 545 -12.64 -11.28 22.89
N GLU A 546 -12.37 -10.48 23.92
CA GLU A 546 -13.19 -9.34 24.27
C GLU A 546 -12.92 -8.18 23.30
N PHE A 547 -13.97 -7.43 23.00
CA PHE A 547 -13.89 -6.16 22.30
C PHE A 547 -14.86 -5.15 22.91
N GLU A 548 -14.53 -3.87 22.80
CA GLU A 548 -15.37 -2.76 23.25
C GLU A 548 -15.65 -1.80 22.09
N ALA A 549 -16.88 -1.84 21.57
CA ALA A 549 -17.35 -1.01 20.47
C ALA A 549 -17.71 0.39 20.99
N VAL A 550 -17.31 1.44 20.28
CA VAL A 550 -17.54 2.85 20.66
C VAL A 550 -18.13 3.66 19.51
N ALA A 551 -18.78 4.77 19.85
CA ALA A 551 -19.36 5.71 18.90
C ALA A 551 -18.31 6.39 18.03
N GLY A 552 -18.62 6.60 16.74
CA GLY A 552 -17.89 7.51 15.86
C GLY A 552 -16.60 6.95 15.24
N ASN A 553 -16.03 5.86 15.76
CA ASN A 553 -14.80 5.26 15.22
C ASN A 553 -14.97 3.78 14.90
N TRP A 554 -14.43 3.36 13.76
CA TRP A 554 -14.21 1.95 13.46
C TRP A 554 -12.94 1.47 14.14
N LEU A 555 -13.04 0.38 14.88
CA LEU A 555 -11.94 -0.27 15.57
C LEU A 555 -11.61 -1.59 14.86
N ALA A 556 -10.34 -1.96 14.86
CA ALA A 556 -9.86 -3.23 14.33
C ALA A 556 -9.45 -4.14 15.48
N ASN A 557 -9.82 -5.41 15.42
CA ASN A 557 -9.31 -6.44 16.33
C ASN A 557 -8.87 -7.66 15.52
N SER A 558 -7.81 -8.30 15.98
CA SER A 558 -7.29 -9.53 15.39
C SER A 558 -6.69 -10.41 16.46
N PHE A 559 -6.94 -11.71 16.34
CA PHE A 559 -6.45 -12.71 17.26
C PHE A 559 -6.01 -13.95 16.50
N ALA A 560 -5.02 -14.64 17.06
CA ALA A 560 -4.60 -15.95 16.58
C ALA A 560 -4.93 -16.99 17.64
N PHE A 561 -5.31 -18.18 17.19
CA PHE A 561 -5.49 -19.33 18.05
C PHE A 561 -5.03 -20.60 17.36
N LYS A 562 -4.66 -21.61 18.14
CA LYS A 562 -4.25 -22.90 17.60
C LYS A 562 -5.42 -23.86 17.60
N PHE A 563 -5.56 -24.62 16.51
CA PHE A 563 -6.44 -25.77 16.48
C PHE A 563 -5.82 -26.92 17.29
N GLU A 564 -6.20 -27.04 18.56
CA GLU A 564 -5.66 -28.03 19.50
C GLU A 564 -6.81 -28.80 20.20
N PRO A 565 -7.38 -29.83 19.54
CA PRO A 565 -8.37 -30.69 20.18
C PRO A 565 -7.72 -31.54 21.29
N GLN A 566 -8.44 -31.74 22.40
CA GLN A 566 -7.94 -32.47 23.58
C GLN A 566 -8.80 -33.69 23.89
N GLY A 567 -8.17 -34.82 24.26
CA GLY A 567 -8.88 -36.04 24.65
C GLY A 567 -9.88 -36.52 23.60
N ASP A 568 -11.12 -36.77 24.01
CA ASP A 568 -12.20 -37.26 23.15
C ASP A 568 -12.62 -36.26 22.06
N GLU A 569 -12.26 -34.98 22.19
CA GLU A 569 -12.54 -33.95 21.17
C GLU A 569 -11.81 -34.25 19.85
N ALA A 570 -10.63 -34.87 19.90
CA ALA A 570 -9.84 -35.16 18.71
C ALA A 570 -10.56 -36.14 17.76
N ALA A 571 -11.39 -37.02 18.30
CA ALA A 571 -12.22 -37.94 17.53
C ALA A 571 -13.58 -37.31 17.14
N ALA A 572 -14.13 -36.46 18.01
CA ALA A 572 -15.47 -35.91 17.86
C ALA A 572 -15.55 -34.62 17.01
N ALA A 573 -14.50 -33.80 16.96
CA ALA A 573 -14.53 -32.51 16.28
C ALA A 573 -14.67 -32.67 14.75
N LYS A 574 -15.75 -32.11 14.19
CA LYS A 574 -16.03 -32.12 12.74
C LYS A 574 -15.98 -30.74 12.11
N SER A 575 -16.28 -29.70 12.86
CA SER A 575 -16.24 -28.33 12.36
C SER A 575 -15.81 -27.31 13.41
N LEU A 576 -15.44 -26.13 12.94
CA LEU A 576 -15.10 -24.97 13.74
C LEU A 576 -16.05 -23.83 13.38
N ARG A 577 -16.56 -23.12 14.38
CA ARG A 577 -17.47 -21.99 14.17
C ARG A 577 -16.93 -20.75 14.86
N VAL A 578 -16.92 -19.64 14.14
CA VAL A 578 -16.69 -18.31 14.72
C VAL A 578 -18.04 -17.66 14.97
N ARG A 579 -18.26 -17.20 16.21
CA ARG A 579 -19.46 -16.45 16.59
C ARG A 579 -19.11 -15.17 17.33
N VAL A 580 -19.96 -14.18 17.18
CA VAL A 580 -19.91 -12.91 17.91
C VAL A 580 -21.09 -12.87 18.86
N VAL A 581 -20.84 -12.49 20.11
CA VAL A 581 -21.89 -12.23 21.09
C VAL A 581 -21.61 -10.96 21.88
N ALA A 582 -22.64 -10.17 22.10
CA ALA A 582 -22.58 -8.93 22.86
C ALA A 582 -23.79 -8.83 23.78
N ALA A 583 -23.56 -8.39 25.01
CA ALA A 583 -24.63 -8.05 25.94
C ALA A 583 -25.03 -6.60 25.66
N MET A 584 -26.10 -6.41 24.90
CA MET A 584 -26.52 -5.11 24.39
C MET A 584 -27.91 -4.74 24.92
N PRO A 585 -28.13 -3.49 25.37
CA PRO A 585 -29.47 -3.02 25.68
C PRO A 585 -30.30 -2.87 24.40
N ALA A 586 -31.63 -2.94 24.55
CA ALA A 586 -32.56 -2.78 23.44
C ALA A 586 -32.30 -1.48 22.67
N GLY A 587 -32.19 -1.57 21.34
CA GLY A 587 -31.94 -0.43 20.45
C GLY A 587 -30.49 0.04 20.35
N ALA A 588 -29.53 -0.58 21.07
CA ALA A 588 -28.11 -0.36 20.82
C ALA A 588 -27.69 -1.07 19.53
N SER A 589 -26.69 -0.50 18.84
CA SER A 589 -26.22 -0.96 17.53
C SER A 589 -24.70 -1.17 17.54
N ILE A 590 -24.27 -2.31 16.99
CA ILE A 590 -22.88 -2.57 16.66
C ILE A 590 -22.81 -2.94 15.18
N TRP A 591 -21.96 -2.24 14.45
CA TRP A 591 -21.64 -2.56 13.07
C TRP A 591 -20.35 -3.37 13.02
N PHE A 592 -20.31 -4.40 12.19
CA PHE A 592 -19.12 -5.20 11.90
C PHE A 592 -18.78 -5.08 10.42
N ASP A 593 -17.50 -4.95 10.12
CA ASP A 593 -17.02 -4.92 8.75
C ASP A 593 -15.84 -5.87 8.60
N THR A 594 -15.81 -6.58 7.46
CA THR A 594 -14.72 -7.43 6.99
C THR A 594 -14.15 -8.36 8.07
N PHE A 595 -14.81 -9.50 8.26
CA PHE A 595 -14.34 -10.62 9.07
C PHE A 595 -13.50 -11.57 8.21
N ILE A 596 -12.21 -11.70 8.50
CA ILE A 596 -11.29 -12.56 7.75
C ILE A 596 -10.71 -13.62 8.68
N MET A 597 -10.80 -14.89 8.29
CA MET A 597 -10.11 -16.01 8.94
C MET A 597 -9.17 -16.70 7.96
N ARG A 598 -7.93 -17.00 8.39
CA ARG A 598 -6.87 -17.64 7.61
C ARG A 598 -6.25 -18.82 8.34
#